data_AF-A0A4V6PCL2-F1
#
_entry.id   AF-A0A4V6PCL2-F1
#
_cell.length_a   1.000
_cell.length_b   1.000
_cell.length_c   1.000
_cell.angle_alpha   90.00
_cell.angle_beta   90.00
_cell.angle_gamma   90.00
#
_symmetry.space_group_name_H-M   'P 1'
#
loop_
_entity.id
_entity.type
_entity.pdbx_description
1 polymer ?
#
loop_
_entity_poly.entity_id
_entity_poly.type
_entity_poly.pdbx_seq_one_letter_code
_entity_poly.pdbx_strand_id
1 'polypeptide(L)'
;MSGMKADPNAVHKHGQQLTGEITEALQKAHDAATEVKVEEESMGVLCAPWAQLFDEEIAAARQMLQQLPKAVDASGNRVLDSAKEMRERDEYGKGQVEGAVR
;
A
#
# COMPACT_ATOMS: atom_id res chain seq x y z
N MET A 1 33.45 -0.43 -3.27
CA MET A 1 32.22 -0.39 -2.46
C MET A 1 31.28 -1.44 -3.01
N SER A 2 31.12 -2.57 -2.31
CA SER A 2 30.15 -3.59 -2.70
C SER A 2 28.76 -3.08 -2.30
N GLY A 3 28.13 -2.32 -3.21
CA GLY A 3 26.75 -1.87 -3.01
C GLY A 3 25.86 -3.09 -2.90
N MET A 4 24.97 -3.13 -1.90
CA MET A 4 23.92 -4.14 -1.82
C MET A 4 23.20 -4.19 -3.18
N LYS A 5 23.44 -5.25 -3.95
CA LYS A 5 22.69 -5.50 -5.18
C LYS A 5 21.32 -6.02 -4.73
N ALA A 6 20.31 -5.16 -4.77
CA ALA A 6 18.93 -5.59 -4.64
C ALA A 6 18.62 -6.56 -5.80
N ASP A 7 18.10 -7.75 -5.49
CA ASP A 7 17.66 -8.71 -6.51
C ASP A 7 16.37 -8.19 -7.16
N PRO A 8 16.35 -7.92 -8.48
CA PRO A 8 15.16 -7.42 -9.18
C PRO A 8 13.94 -8.33 -9.02
N ASN A 9 14.13 -9.63 -8.82
CA ASN A 9 13.03 -10.56 -8.56
C ASN A 9 12.44 -10.39 -7.17
N ALA A 10 13.29 -10.15 -6.16
CA ALA A 10 12.85 -9.85 -4.81
C ALA A 10 12.11 -8.51 -4.75
N VAL A 11 12.62 -7.48 -5.45
CA VAL A 11 11.96 -6.17 -5.57
C VAL A 11 10.61 -6.32 -6.27
N HIS A 12 10.54 -7.07 -7.38
CA HIS A 12 9.29 -7.32 -8.09
C HIS A 12 8.25 -8.02 -7.19
N LYS A 13 8.67 -9.08 -6.48
CA LYS A 13 7.79 -9.81 -5.55
C LYS A 13 7.28 -8.90 -4.44
N HIS A 14 8.12 -8.02 -3.91
CA HIS A 14 7.69 -7.05 -2.90
C HIS A 14 6.64 -6.07 -3.45
N GLY A 15 6.84 -5.58 -4.69
CA GLY A 15 5.85 -4.75 -5.38
C GLY A 15 4.51 -5.45 -5.55
N GLN A 16 4.50 -6.74 -5.93
CA GLN A 16 3.28 -7.55 -6.05
C GLN A 16 2.56 -7.75 -4.71
N GLN A 17 3.31 -7.96 -3.62
CA GLN A 17 2.71 -8.09 -2.29
C GLN A 17 2.05 -6.78 -1.84
N LEU A 18 2.67 -5.64 -2.16
CA LEU A 18 2.11 -4.32 -1.85
C LEU A 18 0.84 -4.04 -2.65
N THR A 19 0.86 -4.20 -3.97
CA THR A 19 -0.31 -3.91 -4.82
C THR A 19 -1.43 -4.94 -4.69
N GLY A 20 -1.12 -6.18 -4.31
CA GLY A 20 -2.09 -7.25 -4.11
C GLY A 20 -2.56 -7.38 -2.66
N GLU A 21 -1.97 -8.34 -1.95
CA GLU A 21 -2.42 -8.79 -0.62
C GLU A 21 -2.60 -7.66 0.39
N ILE A 22 -1.66 -6.71 0.44
CA ILE A 22 -1.69 -5.63 1.43
C ILE A 22 -2.76 -4.59 1.09
N THR A 23 -2.84 -4.14 -0.18
CA THR A 23 -3.89 -3.21 -0.62
C THR A 23 -5.28 -3.81 -0.41
N GLU A 24 -5.49 -5.09 -0.74
CA GLU A 24 -6.78 -5.76 -0.53
C GLU A 24 -7.14 -5.86 0.96
N ALA A 25 -6.18 -6.21 1.81
CA ALA A 25 -6.40 -6.28 3.26
C ALA A 25 -6.78 -4.91 3.85
N LEU A 26 -6.10 -3.85 3.39
CA LEU A 26 -6.41 -2.48 3.81
C LEU A 26 -7.79 -2.03 3.33
N GLN A 27 -8.19 -2.40 2.11
CA GLN A 27 -9.53 -2.09 1.61
C GLN A 27 -10.61 -2.80 2.44
N LYS A 28 -10.42 -4.09 2.77
CA LYS A 28 -11.35 -4.82 3.65
C LYS A 28 -11.42 -4.21 5.06
N ALA A 29 -10.30 -3.76 5.61
CA ALA A 29 -10.27 -3.09 6.90
C ALA A 29 -11.01 -1.73 6.86
N HIS A 30 -10.85 -0.97 5.78
CA HIS A 30 -11.62 0.25 5.54
C HIS A 30 -13.12 -0.05 5.49
N ASP A 31 -13.53 -1.05 4.71
CA ASP A 31 -14.94 -1.39 4.52
C ASP A 31 -15.56 -1.79 5.87
N ALA A 32 -14.90 -2.66 6.64
CA ALA A 32 -15.30 -3.02 8.00
C ALA A 32 -15.41 -1.80 8.94
N ALA A 33 -14.43 -0.87 8.90
CA ALA A 33 -14.45 0.32 9.74
C ALA A 33 -15.55 1.32 9.34
N THR A 34 -15.95 1.35 8.07
CA THR A 34 -17.09 2.18 7.62
C THR A 34 -18.45 1.62 8.03
N GLU A 35 -18.55 0.31 8.23
CA GLU A 35 -19.77 -0.34 8.74
C GLU A 35 -19.94 -0.18 10.26
N VAL A 36 -18.87 0.12 11.00
CA VAL A 36 -18.96 0.43 12.44
C VAL A 36 -19.77 1.70 12.63
N LYS A 37 -20.94 1.55 13.25
CA LYS A 37 -21.75 2.64 13.79
C LYS A 37 -21.68 2.57 15.31
N VAL A 38 -21.54 3.73 15.94
CA VAL A 38 -21.73 3.84 17.38
C VAL A 38 -23.24 3.76 17.61
N GLU A 39 -23.74 2.57 17.91
CA GLU A 39 -25.16 2.39 18.20
C GLU A 39 -25.55 3.04 19.53
N GLU A 40 -26.79 3.51 19.60
CA GLU A 40 -27.38 4.17 20.77
C GLU A 40 -27.30 3.30 22.04
N GLU A 41 -27.28 1.97 21.86
CA GLU A 41 -27.09 0.98 22.91
C GLU A 41 -25.66 0.99 23.51
N SER A 42 -24.66 1.35 22.71
CA SER A 42 -23.25 1.44 23.13
C SER A 42 -22.98 2.71 23.95
N MET A 43 -23.72 3.78 23.66
CA MET A 43 -23.59 5.09 24.31
C MET A 43 -24.53 5.22 25.52
N GLY A 44 -25.67 4.52 25.51
CA GLY A 44 -26.75 4.72 26.45
C GLY A 44 -27.50 6.03 26.18
N VAL A 45 -28.77 6.08 26.60
CA VAL A 45 -29.73 7.18 26.31
C VAL A 45 -29.20 8.57 26.68
N LEU A 46 -28.34 8.66 27.70
CA LEU A 46 -27.77 9.93 28.17
C LEU A 46 -26.60 10.44 27.32
N CYS A 47 -25.85 9.54 26.68
CA CYS A 47 -24.71 9.92 25.84
C CYS A 47 -25.09 10.01 24.35
N ALA A 48 -26.24 9.47 23.94
CA ALA A 48 -26.77 9.57 22.58
C ALA A 48 -26.73 11.00 21.97
N PRO A 49 -27.03 12.09 22.72
CA PRO A 49 -26.90 13.45 22.18
C PRO A 49 -25.47 13.86 21.83
N TRP A 50 -24.48 13.23 22.48
CA TRP A 50 -23.05 13.48 22.28
C TRP A 50 -22.45 12.56 21.21
N ALA A 51 -23.22 11.65 20.60
CA ALA A 51 -22.75 10.80 19.50
C ALA A 51 -22.20 11.62 18.33
N GLN A 52 -22.77 12.80 18.09
CA GLN A 52 -22.32 13.76 17.08
C GLN A 52 -20.89 14.24 17.29
N LEU A 53 -20.39 14.26 18.54
CA LEU A 53 -18.99 14.58 18.84
C LEU A 53 -18.01 13.51 18.36
N PHE A 54 -18.48 12.30 18.08
CA PHE A 54 -17.64 11.23 17.54
C PHE A 54 -17.81 11.09 16.03
N ASP A 55 -18.84 11.71 15.43
CA ASP A 55 -19.10 11.62 14.00
C ASP A 55 -17.99 12.31 13.18
N GLU A 56 -17.45 13.44 13.64
CA GLU A 56 -16.33 14.13 12.99
C GLU A 56 -15.05 13.27 13.02
N GLU A 57 -14.75 12.65 14.16
CA GLU A 57 -13.60 11.77 14.39
C GLU A 57 -13.72 10.49 13.57
N ILE A 58 -14.92 9.91 13.51
CA ILE A 58 -15.23 8.75 12.66
C ILE A 58 -15.10 9.13 11.18
N ALA A 59 -15.60 10.30 10.78
CA ALA A 59 -15.46 10.79 9.41
C ALA A 59 -13.99 11.00 9.02
N ALA A 60 -13.20 11.63 9.90
CA ALA A 60 -11.77 11.83 9.70
C ALA A 60 -11.01 10.49 9.63
N ALA A 61 -11.33 9.54 10.52
CA ALA A 61 -10.76 8.20 10.50
C ALA A 61 -11.09 7.45 9.21
N ARG A 62 -12.34 7.51 8.74
CA ARG A 62 -12.77 6.92 7.46
C ARG A 62 -12.00 7.53 6.29
N GLN A 63 -11.84 8.85 6.27
CA GLN A 63 -11.08 9.54 5.22
C GLN A 63 -9.61 9.10 5.20
N MET A 64 -8.96 8.98 6.36
CA MET A 64 -7.57 8.49 6.44
C MET A 64 -7.46 7.04 5.98
N LEU A 65 -8.38 6.17 6.43
CA LEU A 65 -8.41 4.76 6.05
C LEU A 65 -8.65 4.57 4.55
N GLN A 66 -9.43 5.45 3.90
CA GLN A 66 -9.68 5.38 2.46
C GLN A 66 -8.43 5.74 1.63
N GLN A 67 -7.52 6.55 2.17
CA GLN A 67 -6.30 6.95 1.45
C GLN A 67 -5.18 5.90 1.56
N LEU A 68 -5.17 5.09 2.61
CA LEU A 68 -4.12 4.09 2.86
C LEU A 68 -3.98 3.07 1.72
N PRO A 69 -5.06 2.38 1.26
CA PRO A 69 -4.96 1.41 0.17
C PRO A 69 -4.39 2.04 -1.10
N LYS A 70 -4.82 3.26 -1.44
CA LYS A 70 -4.34 3.99 -2.62
C LYS A 70 -2.85 4.33 -2.51
N ALA A 71 -2.40 4.77 -1.34
CA ALA A 71 -1.00 5.11 -1.11
C ALA A 71 -0.09 3.87 -1.16
N VAL A 72 -0.56 2.74 -0.64
CA VAL A 72 0.15 1.46 -0.67
C VAL A 72 0.22 0.90 -2.09
N ASP A 73 -0.88 0.92 -2.83
CA ASP A 73 -0.90 0.52 -4.24
C ASP A 73 0.05 1.37 -5.09
N ALA A 74 -0.01 2.69 -4.96
CA ALA A 74 0.90 3.61 -5.66
C ALA A 74 2.38 3.40 -5.27
N SER A 75 2.66 2.95 -4.05
CA SER A 75 4.01 2.61 -3.62
C SER A 75 4.45 1.27 -4.19
N GLY A 76 3.56 0.27 -4.22
CA GLY A 76 3.82 -1.03 -4.84
C GLY A 76 4.09 -0.90 -6.34
N ASN A 77 3.33 -0.08 -7.06
CA ASN A 77 3.57 0.21 -8.48
C ASN A 77 4.96 0.82 -8.72
N ARG A 78 5.40 1.77 -7.87
CA ARG A 78 6.76 2.34 -7.95
C ARG A 78 7.85 1.28 -7.71
N VAL A 79 7.62 0.33 -6.82
CA VAL A 79 8.53 -0.80 -6.58
C VAL A 79 8.58 -1.73 -7.79
N LEU A 80 7.43 -2.01 -8.43
CA LEU A 80 7.37 -2.79 -9.67
C LEU A 80 8.13 -2.11 -10.82
N ASP A 81 7.95 -0.81 -10.99
CA ASP A 81 8.67 -0.01 -11.98
C ASP A 81 10.18 -0.05 -11.72
N SER A 82 10.59 0.12 -10.46
CA SER A 82 12.00 0.01 -10.06
C SER A 82 12.59 -1.37 -10.39
N ALA A 83 11.84 -2.46 -10.14
CA ALA A 83 12.29 -3.81 -10.49
C ALA A 83 12.46 -3.99 -12.00
N LYS A 84 11.57 -3.39 -12.80
CA LYS A 84 11.66 -3.41 -14.27
C LYS A 84 12.89 -2.66 -14.75
N GLU A 85 13.13 -1.44 -14.26
CA GLU A 85 14.32 -0.66 -14.59
C GLU A 85 15.62 -1.39 -14.24
N MET A 86 15.66 -2.09 -13.10
CA MET A 86 16.82 -2.89 -12.72
C MET A 86 17.08 -4.03 -13.72
N ARG A 87 16.04 -4.75 -14.15
CA ARG A 87 16.16 -5.81 -15.15
C ARG A 87 16.68 -5.26 -16.50
N GLU A 88 16.12 -4.15 -16.96
CA GLU A 88 16.53 -3.51 -18.21
C GLU A 88 18.00 -3.07 -18.17
N ARG A 89 18.47 -2.53 -17.02
CA ARG A 89 19.89 -2.19 -16.83
C ARG A 89 20.80 -3.42 -16.85
N ASP A 90 20.39 -4.50 -16.19
CA ASP A 90 21.16 -5.75 -16.15
C ASP A 90 21.26 -6.41 -17.53
N GLU A 91 20.19 -6.36 -18.33
CA GLU A 91 20.17 -6.86 -19.71
C GLU A 91 21.04 -6.00 -20.64
N TYR A 92 20.93 -4.67 -20.55
CA TYR A 92 21.75 -3.75 -21.33
C TYR A 92 23.25 -3.89 -21.01
N GLY A 93 23.58 -4.04 -19.72
CA GLY A 93 24.96 -4.26 -19.26
C GLY A 93 25.55 -5.57 -19.79
N LYS A 94 24.77 -6.66 -19.84
CA LYS A 94 25.22 -7.93 -20.43
C LYS A 94 25.47 -7.82 -21.94
N GLY A 95 24.58 -7.14 -22.68
CA GLY A 95 24.73 -6.95 -24.12
C GLY A 95 25.97 -6.14 -24.52
N GLN A 96 26.36 -5.14 -23.72
CA GLN A 96 27.60 -4.37 -23.97
C GLN A 96 28.87 -5.18 -23.68
N VAL A 97 28.86 -6.04 -22.65
CA VAL A 97 30.02 -6.88 -22.32
C VAL A 97 30.21 -7.98 -23.37
N GLU A 98 29.13 -8.62 -23.84
CA GLU A 98 29.23 -9.63 -24.91
C GLU A 98 29.63 -9.03 -26.27
N GLY A 99 29.25 -7.78 -26.55
CA GLY A 99 29.68 -7.05 -27.75
C GLY A 99 31.14 -6.60 -27.75
N ALA A 100 31.76 -6.45 -26.57
CA ALA A 100 33.16 -6.03 -26.43
C ALA A 100 34.17 -7.19 -26.47
N VAL A 101 33.71 -8.44 -26.49
CA VAL A 101 34.55 -9.66 -26.51
C VAL A 101 34.59 -10.31 -27.91
N ARG A 102 34.13 -9.61 -28.96
CA ARG A 102 34.25 -10.03 -30.36
C ARG A 102 35.29 -9.23 -31.13
#